data_AF-A0A3L9YRF7-F1
#
_entry.id   AF-A0A3L9YRF7-F1
#
_cell.length_a   1.000
_cell.length_b   1.000
_cell.length_c   1.000
_cell.angle_alpha   90.00
_cell.angle_beta   90.00
_cell.angle_gamma   90.00
#
_symmetry.space_group_name_H-M   'P 1'
#
loop_
_entity.id
_entity.type
_entity.pdbx_description
1 polymer ?
#
loop_
_entity_poly.entity_id
_entity_poly.type
_entity_poly.pdbx_seq_one_letter_code
_entity_poly.pdbx_strand_id
1 'polypeptide(L)'
;MNRCTTPSSSRYPAQRGPRFFHAAWMAVVTCAALCAVAPASAQVQPGLGLSRPFPEAALRGTLSINTASEATLNGKTIRMAPGMRLFSPQNTLVMAHTVLGQTFKVNYVLENSTGMLHSAWILTESEAAQPRKGSDAIVTNITTGSGAALK
;
A
#
# COMPACT_ATOMS: atom_id res chain seq x y z
N MET A 1 55.64 7.96 49.10
CA MET A 1 56.88 7.87 48.30
C MET A 1 56.47 7.83 46.83
N ASN A 2 57.08 8.50 45.84
CA ASN A 2 58.08 9.58 45.79
C ASN A 2 57.81 10.34 44.46
N ARG A 3 58.06 11.65 44.29
CA ARG A 3 58.59 12.71 45.17
C ARG A 3 58.00 14.08 44.75
N CYS A 4 58.39 15.13 45.45
CA CYS A 4 58.13 16.57 45.18
C CYS A 4 58.57 17.00 43.74
N THR A 5 57.88 17.93 43.06
CA THR A 5 58.12 19.41 43.05
C THR A 5 59.51 19.78 42.50
N THR A 6 59.69 20.62 41.46
CA THR A 6 59.65 22.11 41.49
C THR A 6 59.75 22.65 40.03
N PRO A 7 59.20 23.82 39.64
CA PRO A 7 59.10 24.25 38.23
C PRO A 7 60.30 25.03 37.69
N SER A 8 60.27 25.38 36.40
CA SER A 8 61.12 26.40 35.76
C SER A 8 60.29 27.26 34.79
N SER A 9 60.64 28.54 34.62
CA SER A 9 59.84 29.52 33.87
C SER A 9 60.66 30.65 33.22
N SER A 10 60.59 30.75 31.89
CA SER A 10 61.04 31.89 31.07
C SER A 10 60.31 31.81 29.73
N ARG A 11 59.40 32.71 29.30
CA ARG A 11 59.33 34.19 29.19
C ARG A 11 59.83 34.73 27.84
N TYR A 12 59.10 35.76 27.36
CA TYR A 12 59.39 36.67 26.23
C TYR A 12 59.20 36.13 24.79
N PRO A 13 58.88 36.99 23.80
CA PRO A 13 57.78 37.96 23.91
C PRO A 13 56.89 38.13 22.65
N ALA A 14 55.79 38.85 22.89
CA ALA A 14 54.87 39.47 21.95
C ALA A 14 55.33 39.82 20.52
N GLN A 15 54.40 39.63 19.57
CA GLN A 15 54.20 40.53 18.43
C GLN A 15 52.89 41.30 18.62
N ARG A 16 52.92 42.62 18.42
CA ARG A 16 51.76 43.53 18.57
C ARG A 16 51.21 43.92 17.19
N GLY A 17 50.03 43.41 16.83
CA GLY A 17 49.23 43.88 15.69
C GLY A 17 47.90 44.47 16.17
N PRO A 18 47.65 45.80 16.08
CA PRO A 18 46.55 46.42 16.82
C PRO A 18 45.43 47.01 15.95
N ARG A 19 44.30 47.35 16.61
CA ARG A 19 43.15 48.18 16.15
C ARG A 19 42.13 47.43 15.28
N PHE A 20 41.01 46.95 15.82
CA PHE A 20 39.81 47.73 16.18
C PHE A 20 39.00 48.36 15.03
N PHE A 21 39.27 47.97 13.78
CA PHE A 21 38.29 48.00 12.69
C PHE A 21 38.42 46.63 11.96
N HIS A 22 37.39 45.81 11.76
CA HIS A 22 35.96 46.09 11.69
C HIS A 22 35.15 45.14 12.60
N ALA A 23 34.60 45.67 13.69
CA ALA A 23 33.46 45.05 14.36
C ALA A 23 32.15 45.61 13.77
N ALA A 24 31.08 44.80 13.78
CA ALA A 24 29.81 45.01 13.08
C ALA A 24 29.87 44.91 11.53
N TRP A 25 28.70 44.67 10.93
CA TRP A 25 28.44 44.58 9.48
C TRP A 25 29.01 43.37 8.70
N MET A 26 28.90 42.15 9.26
CA MET A 26 28.50 40.94 8.51
C MET A 26 27.92 39.90 9.48
N ALA A 27 26.76 40.23 10.08
CA ALA A 27 26.09 39.42 11.10
C ALA A 27 24.65 39.03 10.72
N VAL A 28 24.36 38.89 9.41
CA VAL A 28 23.07 38.43 8.88
C VAL A 28 23.33 37.57 7.63
N VAL A 29 22.53 36.51 7.44
CA VAL A 29 22.49 35.62 6.27
C VAL A 29 23.77 34.80 5.98
N THR A 30 23.92 33.65 6.64
CA THR A 30 24.26 32.36 5.97
C THR A 30 24.03 31.17 6.91
N CYS A 31 23.81 29.98 6.33
CA CYS A 31 23.77 28.69 7.04
C CYS A 31 22.73 28.54 8.19
N ALA A 32 21.49 28.98 7.96
CA ALA A 32 20.34 28.37 8.64
C ALA A 32 20.14 26.94 8.08
N ALA A 33 20.80 25.95 8.68
CA ALA A 33 20.94 24.59 8.15
C ALA A 33 19.67 23.73 8.31
N LEU A 34 18.72 23.94 7.40
CA LEU A 34 17.64 23.02 6.99
C LEU A 34 16.91 22.22 8.09
N CYS A 35 15.79 22.76 8.56
CA CYS A 35 14.70 21.93 9.07
C CYS A 35 14.13 21.07 7.94
N ALA A 36 14.40 19.76 7.95
CA ALA A 36 13.89 18.81 6.95
C ALA A 36 13.58 17.42 7.55
N VAL A 37 12.95 17.38 8.73
CA VAL A 37 12.31 16.15 9.21
C VAL A 37 11.12 15.86 8.30
N ALA A 38 11.30 14.92 7.37
CA ALA A 38 10.23 14.50 6.48
C ALA A 38 9.05 13.91 7.30
N PRO A 39 7.79 14.19 6.93
CA PRO A 39 6.67 13.50 7.55
C PRO A 39 6.78 12.01 7.23
N ALA A 40 6.99 11.19 8.25
CA ALA A 40 6.91 9.75 8.11
C ALA A 40 5.49 9.40 7.65
N SER A 41 5.34 9.00 6.39
CA SER A 41 4.06 8.59 5.84
C SER A 41 3.62 7.32 6.59
N ALA A 42 2.68 7.52 7.51
CA ALA A 42 2.01 6.42 8.20
C ALA A 42 1.42 5.51 7.13
N GLN A 43 2.02 4.34 6.95
CA GLN A 43 1.55 3.34 6.00
C GLN A 43 0.26 2.75 6.57
N VAL A 44 -0.85 3.37 6.20
CA VAL A 44 -2.20 2.98 6.60
C VAL A 44 -2.48 1.61 6.00
N GLN A 45 -2.15 0.57 6.78
CA GLN A 45 -2.67 -0.77 6.57
C GLN A 45 -4.20 -0.65 6.52
N PRO A 46 -4.88 -0.97 5.39
CA PRO A 46 -6.32 -0.70 5.27
C PRO A 46 -7.10 -1.45 6.34
N GLY A 47 -7.59 -0.71 7.32
CA GLY A 47 -8.21 -1.26 8.53
C GLY A 47 -9.52 -1.99 8.24
N LEU A 48 -9.78 -3.03 9.04
CA LEU A 48 -10.98 -3.86 8.98
C LEU A 48 -12.25 -2.99 8.87
N GLY A 49 -12.93 -3.05 7.71
CA GLY A 49 -14.19 -2.36 7.46
C GLY A 49 -14.14 -1.20 6.46
N LEU A 50 -12.96 -0.63 6.16
CA LEU A 50 -12.82 0.32 5.04
C LEU A 50 -12.68 -0.45 3.71
N SER A 51 -13.50 -0.09 2.72
CA SER A 51 -13.47 -0.71 1.38
C SER A 51 -12.08 -0.52 0.75
N ARG A 52 -11.32 -1.60 0.57
CA ARG A 52 -9.93 -1.52 0.12
C ARG A 52 -9.85 -1.01 -1.33
N PRO A 53 -8.83 -0.21 -1.70
CA PRO A 53 -8.68 0.23 -3.09
C PRO A 53 -8.38 -0.97 -4.00
N PHE A 54 -9.30 -1.25 -4.92
CA PHE A 54 -9.11 -2.24 -5.99
C PHE A 54 -8.69 -1.54 -7.29
N PRO A 55 -7.83 -2.15 -8.13
CA PRO A 55 -7.55 -1.65 -9.48
C PRO A 55 -8.82 -1.48 -10.32
N GLU A 56 -8.84 -0.52 -11.26
CA GLU A 56 -10.00 -0.34 -12.15
C GLU A 56 -10.21 -1.56 -13.08
N ALA A 57 -9.11 -2.22 -13.47
CA ALA A 57 -9.12 -3.47 -14.22
C ALA A 57 -9.63 -4.69 -13.42
N ALA A 58 -9.96 -4.53 -12.12
CA ALA A 58 -10.44 -5.62 -11.29
C ALA A 58 -11.94 -5.90 -11.55
N LEU A 59 -12.21 -7.00 -12.25
CA LEU A 59 -13.54 -7.51 -12.57
C LEU A 59 -14.12 -8.31 -11.39
N ARG A 60 -15.45 -8.44 -11.32
CA ARG A 60 -16.16 -9.27 -10.34
C ARG A 60 -16.40 -10.68 -10.90
N GLY A 61 -16.26 -11.71 -10.06
CA GLY A 61 -16.62 -13.08 -10.42
C GLY A 61 -16.66 -14.07 -9.23
N THR A 62 -16.92 -15.33 -9.54
CA THR A 62 -16.73 -16.48 -8.63
C THR A 62 -15.50 -17.27 -9.03
N LEU A 63 -14.63 -17.58 -8.05
CA LEU A 63 -13.37 -18.30 -8.26
C LEU A 63 -13.33 -19.53 -7.36
N SER A 64 -13.06 -20.70 -7.96
CA SER A 64 -12.66 -21.92 -7.26
C SER A 64 -11.26 -22.32 -7.73
N ILE A 65 -10.35 -22.64 -6.81
CA ILE A 65 -8.98 -23.02 -7.19
C ILE A 65 -8.88 -24.54 -7.27
N ASN A 66 -8.52 -25.07 -8.44
CA ASN A 66 -8.52 -26.51 -8.70
C ASN A 66 -7.13 -27.11 -8.45
N THR A 67 -6.08 -26.42 -8.90
CA THR A 67 -4.67 -26.82 -8.78
C THR A 67 -3.78 -25.60 -8.53
N ALA A 68 -2.47 -25.80 -8.40
CA ALA A 68 -1.51 -24.69 -8.31
C ALA A 68 -1.35 -23.86 -9.60
N SER A 69 -1.93 -24.29 -10.73
CA SER A 69 -1.80 -23.66 -12.05
C SER A 69 -3.15 -23.34 -12.72
N GLU A 70 -4.24 -24.01 -12.31
CA GLU A 70 -5.56 -23.89 -12.94
C GLU A 70 -6.67 -23.69 -11.91
N ALA A 71 -7.65 -22.87 -12.28
CA ALA A 71 -8.80 -22.51 -11.46
C ALA A 71 -10.07 -22.45 -12.32
N THR A 72 -11.24 -22.54 -11.69
CA THR A 72 -12.54 -22.31 -12.34
C THR A 72 -13.02 -20.91 -11.98
N LEU A 73 -13.17 -20.05 -12.99
CA LEU A 73 -13.62 -18.66 -12.88
C LEU A 73 -14.96 -18.50 -13.62
N ASN A 74 -16.01 -18.07 -12.92
CA ASN A 74 -17.38 -17.96 -13.45
C ASN A 74 -17.86 -19.25 -14.16
N GLY A 75 -17.46 -20.42 -13.64
CA GLY A 75 -17.77 -21.73 -14.24
C GLY A 75 -16.85 -22.18 -15.38
N LYS A 76 -15.92 -21.33 -15.86
CA LYS A 76 -14.96 -21.66 -16.93
C LYS A 76 -13.56 -21.91 -16.36
N THR A 77 -12.89 -22.98 -16.78
CA THR A 77 -11.47 -23.22 -16.44
C THR A 77 -10.58 -22.13 -17.04
N ILE A 78 -9.68 -21.58 -16.21
CA ILE A 78 -8.70 -20.56 -16.57
C ILE A 78 -7.33 -20.90 -15.96
N ARG A 79 -6.25 -20.47 -16.62
CA ARG A 79 -4.88 -20.61 -16.10
C ARG A 79 -4.50 -19.46 -15.20
N MET A 80 -3.76 -19.77 -14.15
CA MET A 80 -3.23 -18.80 -13.20
C MET A 80 -1.81 -18.40 -13.62
N ALA A 81 -1.48 -17.12 -13.48
CA ALA A 81 -0.17 -16.61 -13.82
C ALA A 81 0.89 -17.19 -12.84
N PRO A 82 2.15 -17.37 -13.27
CA PRO A 82 3.25 -17.72 -12.36
C PRO A 82 3.35 -16.69 -11.23
N GLY A 83 3.12 -17.13 -9.99
CA GLY A 83 3.08 -16.25 -8.82
C GLY A 83 1.76 -15.49 -8.59
N MET A 84 0.62 -15.99 -9.11
CA MET A 84 -0.72 -15.45 -8.87
C MET A 84 -0.95 -15.15 -7.38
N ARG A 85 -1.40 -13.92 -7.07
CA ARG A 85 -1.63 -13.45 -5.71
C ARG A 85 -3.10 -13.51 -5.33
N LEU A 86 -3.43 -14.39 -4.38
CA LEU A 86 -4.73 -14.43 -3.71
C LEU A 86 -4.68 -13.62 -2.41
N PHE A 87 -5.63 -12.70 -2.23
CA PHE A 87 -5.78 -11.89 -1.03
C PHE A 87 -7.06 -12.24 -0.27
N SER A 88 -7.00 -12.22 1.05
CA SER A 88 -8.13 -12.37 1.97
C SER A 88 -9.02 -11.11 1.99
N PRO A 89 -10.20 -11.17 2.63
CA PRO A 89 -10.98 -9.97 2.95
C PRO A 89 -10.22 -8.96 3.85
N GLN A 90 -9.22 -9.43 4.59
CA GLN A 90 -8.31 -8.61 5.40
C GLN A 90 -7.09 -8.09 4.60
N ASN A 91 -7.10 -8.24 3.27
CA ASN A 91 -6.02 -7.86 2.35
C ASN A 91 -4.66 -8.53 2.64
N THR A 92 -4.65 -9.66 3.35
CA THR A 92 -3.47 -10.51 3.58
C THR A 92 -3.32 -11.55 2.48
N LEU A 93 -2.09 -11.95 2.13
CA LEU A 93 -1.88 -13.02 1.15
C LEU A 93 -2.36 -14.37 1.71
N VAL A 94 -3.15 -15.09 0.91
CA VAL A 94 -3.66 -16.43 1.21
C VAL A 94 -2.92 -17.44 0.35
N MET A 95 -2.44 -18.52 0.97
CA MET A 95 -1.81 -19.62 0.25
C MET A 95 -2.86 -20.40 -0.53
N ALA A 96 -2.82 -20.37 -1.87
CA ALA A 96 -3.82 -21.02 -2.72
C ALA A 96 -4.07 -22.51 -2.37
N HIS A 97 -3.03 -23.21 -1.91
CA HIS A 97 -3.10 -24.60 -1.44
C HIS A 97 -4.04 -24.83 -0.24
N THR A 98 -4.30 -23.84 0.62
CA THR A 98 -5.20 -24.01 1.78
C THR A 98 -6.68 -23.79 1.43
N VAL A 99 -6.98 -23.41 0.19
CA VAL A 99 -8.34 -23.07 -0.28
C VAL A 99 -8.72 -23.80 -1.58
N LEU A 100 -8.02 -24.90 -1.90
CA LEU A 100 -8.35 -25.75 -3.04
C LEU A 100 -9.77 -26.32 -2.91
N GLY A 101 -10.50 -26.35 -4.02
CA GLY A 101 -11.89 -26.80 -4.10
C GLY A 101 -12.93 -25.84 -3.48
N GLN A 102 -12.51 -24.80 -2.75
CA GLN A 102 -13.42 -23.81 -2.16
C GLN A 102 -13.75 -22.71 -3.17
N THR A 103 -15.03 -22.34 -3.27
CA THR A 103 -15.51 -21.29 -4.19
C THR A 103 -15.77 -19.99 -3.44
N PHE A 104 -15.16 -18.90 -3.90
CA PHE A 104 -15.29 -17.56 -3.31
C PHE A 104 -15.87 -16.55 -4.31
N LYS A 105 -16.59 -15.54 -3.81
CA LYS A 105 -16.81 -14.29 -4.55
C LYS A 105 -15.53 -13.47 -4.49
N VAL A 106 -14.98 -13.12 -5.66
CA VAL A 106 -13.72 -12.39 -5.78
C VAL A 106 -13.84 -11.16 -6.68
N ASN A 107 -13.02 -10.15 -6.43
CA ASN A 107 -12.55 -9.27 -7.49
C ASN A 107 -11.27 -9.91 -8.09
N TYR A 108 -11.06 -9.84 -9.40
CA TYR A 108 -9.91 -10.45 -10.07
C TYR A 108 -9.34 -9.58 -11.20
N VAL A 109 -8.04 -9.70 -11.45
CA VAL A 109 -7.35 -9.07 -12.59
C VAL A 109 -6.73 -10.16 -13.46
N LEU A 110 -6.99 -10.10 -14.76
CA LEU A 110 -6.31 -10.89 -15.78
C LEU A 110 -5.14 -10.10 -16.36
N GLU A 111 -4.07 -10.78 -16.73
CA GLU A 111 -2.93 -10.20 -17.42
C GLU A 111 -3.30 -9.94 -18.90
N ASN A 112 -3.18 -8.70 -19.37
CA ASN A 112 -3.57 -8.32 -20.74
C ASN A 112 -2.78 -9.07 -21.85
N SER A 113 -1.54 -9.46 -21.58
CA SER A 113 -0.64 -10.14 -22.52
C SER A 113 -0.92 -11.63 -22.69
N THR A 114 -1.37 -12.32 -21.64
CA THR A 114 -1.50 -13.79 -21.62
C THR A 114 -2.93 -14.28 -21.36
N GLY A 115 -3.82 -13.42 -20.87
CA GLY A 115 -5.17 -13.78 -20.40
C GLY A 115 -5.19 -14.56 -19.09
N MET A 116 -4.05 -14.79 -18.44
CA MET A 116 -3.96 -15.56 -17.19
C MET A 116 -4.45 -14.76 -15.98
N LEU A 117 -4.96 -15.46 -14.96
CA LEU A 117 -5.33 -14.87 -13.68
C LEU A 117 -4.09 -14.41 -12.91
N HIS A 118 -3.89 -13.10 -12.79
CA HIS A 118 -2.72 -12.49 -12.16
C HIS A 118 -2.92 -12.21 -10.65
N SER A 119 -4.11 -11.75 -10.26
CA SER A 119 -4.44 -11.46 -8.86
C SER A 119 -5.93 -11.62 -8.60
N ALA A 120 -6.27 -12.11 -7.40
CA ALA A 120 -7.64 -12.25 -6.93
C ALA A 120 -7.76 -11.79 -5.47
N TRP A 121 -8.88 -11.14 -5.13
CA TRP A 121 -9.19 -10.67 -3.78
C TRP A 121 -10.53 -11.26 -3.34
N ILE A 122 -10.52 -12.11 -2.32
CA ILE A 122 -11.71 -12.64 -1.65
C ILE A 122 -12.45 -11.47 -1.00
N LEU A 123 -13.77 -11.42 -1.20
CA LEU A 123 -14.61 -10.30 -0.79
C LEU A 123 -15.38 -10.60 0.50
N THR A 124 -15.61 -9.59 1.32
CA THR A 124 -16.71 -9.64 2.31
C THR A 124 -18.08 -9.57 1.60
N GLU A 125 -19.15 -9.85 2.32
CA GLU A 125 -20.52 -9.62 1.84
C GLU A 125 -20.80 -8.14 1.53
N SER A 126 -20.25 -7.22 2.34
CA SER A 126 -20.35 -5.77 2.13
C SER A 126 -19.53 -5.26 0.92
N GLU A 127 -18.47 -5.96 0.53
CA GLU A 127 -17.75 -5.72 -0.73
C GLU A 127 -18.45 -6.39 -1.92
N ALA A 128 -19.08 -7.54 -1.70
CA ALA A 128 -19.87 -8.22 -2.72
C ALA A 128 -21.13 -7.43 -3.12
N ALA A 129 -21.74 -6.68 -2.18
CA ALA A 129 -22.88 -5.80 -2.44
C ALA A 129 -22.54 -4.55 -3.28
N GLN A 130 -21.26 -4.14 -3.37
CA GLN A 130 -20.86 -3.01 -4.20
C GLN A 130 -20.89 -3.38 -5.70
N PRO A 131 -21.51 -2.56 -6.57
CA PRO A 131 -21.56 -2.82 -8.01
C PRO A 131 -20.17 -2.69 -8.64
N ARG A 132 -19.86 -3.54 -9.63
CA ARG A 132 -18.55 -3.58 -10.31
C ARG A 132 -18.68 -4.23 -11.68
N LYS A 133 -17.83 -3.84 -12.65
CA LYS A 133 -17.73 -4.50 -13.96
C LYS A 133 -17.62 -6.02 -13.75
N GLY A 134 -18.57 -6.80 -14.28
CA GLY A 134 -18.70 -8.25 -14.06
C GLY A 134 -19.66 -8.70 -12.94
N SER A 135 -20.32 -7.80 -12.20
CA SER A 135 -21.34 -8.18 -11.21
C SER A 135 -22.70 -8.56 -11.82
N ASP A 136 -22.83 -8.44 -13.15
CA ASP A 136 -24.07 -8.58 -13.94
C ASP A 136 -24.61 -10.03 -14.02
N ALA A 137 -24.01 -10.97 -13.31
CA ALA A 137 -24.54 -12.34 -13.14
C ALA A 137 -25.85 -12.38 -12.33
N ILE A 138 -26.32 -11.24 -11.82
CA ILE A 138 -27.64 -11.07 -11.19
C ILE A 138 -28.48 -10.15 -12.07
N VAL A 139 -29.05 -10.72 -13.14
CA VAL A 139 -30.12 -10.09 -13.93
C VAL A 139 -31.42 -10.18 -13.12
N THR A 140 -31.55 -9.34 -12.09
CA THR A 140 -32.83 -9.11 -11.42
C THR A 140 -33.75 -8.29 -12.32
N ASN A 141 -34.34 -8.96 -13.30
CA ASN A 141 -35.47 -8.46 -14.08
C ASN A 141 -36.73 -8.41 -13.18
N ILE A 142 -36.75 -7.45 -12.26
CA ILE A 142 -37.92 -7.15 -11.45
C ILE A 142 -38.80 -6.20 -12.26
N THR A 143 -39.63 -6.77 -13.14
CA THR A 143 -40.74 -6.05 -13.76
C THR A 143 -41.76 -5.70 -12.68
N THR A 144 -41.54 -4.58 -11.98
CA THR A 144 -42.54 -3.94 -11.12
C THR A 144 -43.62 -3.33 -12.01
N GLY A 145 -44.51 -4.19 -12.51
CA GLY A 145 -45.64 -3.79 -13.32
C GLY A 145 -46.69 -3.08 -12.48
N SER A 146 -46.52 -1.77 -12.27
CA SER A 146 -47.52 -0.89 -11.65
C SER A 146 -48.74 -0.70 -12.56
N GLY A 147 -49.53 -1.77 -12.73
CA GLY A 147 -50.76 -1.82 -13.52
C GLY A 147 -51.96 -1.16 -12.80
N ALA A 148 -51.83 0.10 -12.42
CA ALA A 148 -52.88 0.85 -11.75
C ALA A 148 -53.87 1.51 -12.74
N ALA A 149 -54.89 0.73 -13.14
CA ALA A 149 -56.14 1.21 -13.74
C ALA A 149 -57.25 0.20 -13.32
N LEU A 150 -58.38 0.55 -12.70
CA LEU A 150 -59.24 1.74 -12.79
C LEU A 150 -59.78 2.02 -14.20
N LYS A 151 -60.73 1.19 -14.64
CA LYS A 151 -62.09 1.68 -14.91
C LYS A 151 -63.13 0.58 -14.72
#